data_AF-A0AAE4ZDY2-F1
#
_entry.id   AF-A0AAE4ZDY2-F1
#
_cell.length_a   1.000
_cell.length_b   1.000
_cell.length_c   1.000
_cell.angle_alpha   90.00
_cell.angle_beta   90.00
_cell.angle_gamma   90.00
#
_symmetry.space_group_name_H-M   'P 1'
#
loop_
_entity.id
_entity.type
_entity.pdbx_description
1 polymer ?
#
loop_
_entity_poly.entity_id
_entity_poly.type
_entity_poly.pdbx_seq_one_letter_code
_entity_poly.pdbx_strand_id
1 'polypeptide(L)'
;MSTSLVNPGLALFVLCAVMVGLAAVVYHFAGLGNPLTAPWAAVRGALQLAAVSLILAAALAHLWSSLLVLAVMFVAAAFTAARRSRAGRSAVWLASALAVGVGLVVPLMLVSGVVPLEGVALVPIGGIVLGNAMTATALAAKRGLDAIEQRWGEVEAALSLGLSTRDARMEVVGSAAADALLPGLDQTRTVGLVTLPGAFVGVLLATGSAVQAGAVQILVLVGLLLAQTCAVATTIELVARGVVHRPRTSGLHHP
;
A
#
# COMPACT_ATOMS: atom_id res chain seq x y z
N MET A 1 20.68 32.28 2.98
CA MET A 1 20.66 31.89 1.56
C MET A 1 19.87 30.61 1.46
N SER A 2 18.64 30.67 0.95
CA SER A 2 17.78 29.50 0.77
C SER A 2 18.36 28.64 -0.35
N THR A 3 19.21 27.68 -0.01
CA THR A 3 19.67 26.64 -0.92
C THR A 3 18.48 25.74 -1.25
N SER A 4 17.74 26.09 -2.29
CA SER A 4 16.72 25.21 -2.86
C SER A 4 17.40 23.92 -3.28
N LEU A 5 17.14 22.82 -2.55
CA LEU A 5 17.75 21.50 -2.80
C LEU A 5 17.52 21.01 -4.24
N VAL A 6 16.42 21.45 -4.86
CA VAL A 6 16.09 21.24 -6.27
C VAL A 6 15.45 22.52 -6.79
N ASN A 7 15.90 23.04 -7.94
CA ASN A 7 15.30 24.21 -8.57
C ASN A 7 14.15 23.76 -9.50
N PRO A 8 12.89 24.14 -9.23
CA PRO A 8 11.76 23.79 -10.09
C PRO A 8 11.83 24.60 -11.39
N GLY A 9 12.57 24.07 -12.37
CA GLY A 9 12.76 24.69 -13.68
C GLY A 9 12.79 23.67 -14.82
N LEU A 10 13.03 24.14 -16.03
CA LEU A 10 13.08 23.33 -17.25
C LEU A 10 14.02 22.12 -17.12
N ALA A 11 15.16 22.30 -16.43
CA ALA A 11 16.14 21.25 -16.21
C ALA A 11 15.57 20.04 -15.45
N LEU A 12 14.75 20.26 -14.41
CA LEU A 12 14.09 19.18 -13.68
C LEU A 12 13.12 18.41 -14.58
N PHE A 13 12.31 19.14 -15.35
CA PHE A 13 11.34 18.54 -16.26
C PHE A 13 12.02 17.68 -17.34
N VAL A 14 13.08 18.22 -17.96
CA VAL A 14 13.88 17.49 -18.97
C VAL A 14 14.50 16.25 -18.35
N LEU A 15 15.09 16.35 -17.16
CA LEU A 15 15.69 15.21 -16.47
C LEU A 15 14.66 14.12 -16.16
N CYS A 16 13.49 14.48 -15.62
CA CYS A 16 12.41 13.53 -15.37
C CYS A 16 11.91 12.87 -16.66
N ALA A 17 11.76 13.65 -17.74
CA ALA A 17 11.33 13.13 -19.04
C ALA A 17 12.36 12.14 -19.62
N VAL A 18 13.65 12.45 -19.52
CA VAL A 18 14.74 11.54 -19.95
C VAL A 18 14.71 10.25 -19.13
N MET A 19 14.60 10.33 -17.79
CA MET A 19 14.55 9.14 -16.93
C MET A 19 13.34 8.25 -17.25
N VAL A 20 12.17 8.85 -17.48
CA VAL A 20 10.96 8.12 -17.86
C VAL A 20 11.08 7.51 -19.26
N GLY A 21 11.69 8.23 -20.20
CA GLY A 21 11.98 7.74 -21.55
C GLY A 21 12.92 6.53 -21.54
N LEU A 22 14.01 6.62 -20.76
CA LEU A 22 14.94 5.51 -20.56
C LEU A 22 14.25 4.30 -19.92
N ALA A 23 13.41 4.52 -18.91
CA ALA A 23 12.63 3.44 -18.31
C ALA A 23 11.71 2.76 -19.32
N ALA A 24 11.05 3.52 -20.21
CA ALA A 24 10.20 2.98 -21.27
C ALA A 24 11.00 2.15 -22.29
N VAL A 25 12.19 2.62 -22.66
CA VAL A 25 13.12 1.91 -23.55
C VAL A 25 13.56 0.59 -22.93
N VAL A 26 13.94 0.59 -21.64
CA VAL A 26 14.31 -0.63 -20.92
C VAL A 26 13.12 -1.59 -20.83
N TYR A 27 11.90 -1.09 -20.56
CA TYR A 27 10.69 -1.92 -20.56
C TYR A 27 10.44 -2.61 -21.89
N HIS A 28 10.69 -1.90 -23.00
CA HIS A 28 10.54 -2.43 -24.34
C HIS A 28 11.58 -3.53 -24.63
N PHE A 29 12.86 -3.25 -24.41
CA PHE A 29 13.94 -4.20 -24.70
C PHE A 29 13.96 -5.42 -23.77
N ALA A 30 13.55 -5.26 -22.51
CA ALA A 30 13.46 -6.37 -21.56
C ALA A 30 12.16 -7.19 -21.68
N GLY A 31 11.24 -6.83 -22.58
CA GLY A 31 10.00 -7.58 -22.81
C GLY A 31 9.04 -7.61 -21.61
N LEU A 32 9.08 -6.60 -20.74
CA LEU A 32 8.34 -6.57 -19.46
C LEU A 32 6.84 -6.21 -19.61
N GLY A 33 6.33 -6.17 -20.84
CA GLY A 33 4.98 -5.79 -21.19
C GLY A 33 4.93 -4.48 -21.98
N ASN A 34 3.91 -3.65 -21.71
CA ASN A 34 3.71 -2.41 -22.46
C ASN A 34 4.72 -1.33 -22.02
N PRO A 35 5.54 -0.76 -22.95
CA PRO A 35 6.53 0.26 -22.62
C PRO A 35 5.93 1.57 -22.11
N LEU A 36 4.64 1.82 -22.36
CA LEU A 36 3.91 3.00 -21.86
C LEU A 36 3.51 2.87 -20.38
N THR A 37 3.73 1.73 -19.74
CA THR A 37 3.37 1.51 -18.31
C THR A 37 4.06 2.51 -17.38
N ALA A 38 5.38 2.68 -17.50
CA ALA A 38 6.15 3.62 -16.69
C ALA A 38 5.83 5.10 -17.00
N PRO A 39 5.80 5.55 -18.27
CA PRO A 39 5.40 6.92 -18.61
C PRO A 39 3.99 7.27 -18.14
N TRP A 40 3.02 6.39 -18.34
CA TRP A 40 1.65 6.63 -17.90
C TRP A 40 1.53 6.73 -16.38
N ALA A 41 2.25 5.88 -15.64
CA ALA A 41 2.30 5.96 -14.19
C ALA A 41 2.94 7.27 -13.72
N ALA A 42 4.02 7.73 -14.38
CA ALA A 42 4.69 8.99 -14.07
C ALA A 42 3.79 10.20 -14.29
N VAL A 43 3.15 10.30 -15.47
CA VAL A 43 2.22 11.40 -15.79
C VAL A 43 1.04 11.42 -14.81
N ARG A 44 0.41 10.27 -14.57
CA ARG A 44 -0.70 10.16 -13.62
C ARG A 44 -0.28 10.56 -12.20
N GLY A 45 0.90 10.10 -11.76
CA GLY A 45 1.45 10.43 -10.45
C GLY A 45 1.74 11.92 -10.29
N ALA A 46 2.34 12.54 -11.32
CA ALA A 46 2.62 13.98 -11.33
C ALA A 46 1.33 14.81 -11.27
N LEU A 47 0.32 14.47 -12.07
CA LEU A 47 -0.99 15.15 -12.04
C LEU A 47 -1.69 14.98 -10.69
N GLN A 48 -1.67 13.76 -10.13
CA GLN A 48 -2.27 13.50 -8.82
C GLN A 48 -1.55 14.28 -7.71
N LEU A 49 -0.21 14.33 -7.73
CA LEU A 49 0.56 15.07 -6.74
C LEU A 49 0.34 16.58 -6.86
N ALA A 50 0.28 17.12 -8.08
CA ALA A 50 -0.05 18.52 -8.30
C ALA A 50 -1.43 18.88 -7.76
N ALA A 51 -2.45 18.05 -8.06
CA ALA A 51 -3.80 18.24 -7.52
C ALA A 51 -3.83 18.16 -5.98
N VAL A 52 -3.17 17.15 -5.39
CA VAL A 52 -3.10 16.99 -3.93
C VAL A 52 -2.38 18.16 -3.29
N SER A 53 -1.30 18.69 -3.89
CA SER A 53 -0.57 19.84 -3.35
C SER A 53 -1.42 21.10 -3.26
N LEU A 54 -2.30 21.34 -4.25
CA LEU A 54 -3.25 22.44 -4.23
C LEU A 54 -4.32 22.26 -3.15
N ILE A 55 -4.79 21.03 -2.96
CA ILE A 55 -5.80 20.69 -1.95
C ILE A 55 -5.20 20.77 -0.53
N LEU A 56 -3.93 20.38 -0.35
CA LEU A 56 -3.29 20.37 0.97
C LEU A 56 -3.26 21.76 1.61
N ALA A 57 -3.02 22.81 0.82
CA ALA A 57 -3.04 24.19 1.32
C ALA A 57 -4.40 24.58 1.93
N ALA A 58 -5.51 24.06 1.38
CA ALA A 58 -6.86 24.29 1.91
C ALA A 58 -7.26 23.27 2.99
N ALA A 59 -6.78 22.02 2.89
CA ALA A 59 -7.19 20.92 3.75
C ALA A 59 -6.58 20.97 5.15
N LEU A 60 -5.42 21.62 5.30
CA LEU A 60 -4.71 21.73 6.58
C LEU A 60 -5.30 22.79 7.52
N ALA A 61 -6.25 23.61 7.05
CA ALA A 61 -6.84 24.69 7.85
C ALA A 61 -7.77 24.19 8.96
N HIS A 62 -8.44 23.04 8.77
CA HIS A 62 -9.41 22.50 9.72
C HIS A 62 -9.28 20.98 9.90
N LEU A 63 -9.63 20.48 11.09
CA LEU A 63 -9.59 19.05 11.38
C LEU A 63 -10.62 18.26 10.54
N TRP A 64 -11.79 18.86 10.28
CA TRP A 64 -12.83 18.28 9.43
C TRP A 64 -12.38 18.09 7.98
N SER A 65 -11.65 19.05 7.40
CA SER A 65 -11.10 18.90 6.05
C SER A 65 -10.03 17.82 5.97
N SER A 66 -9.25 17.63 7.05
CA SER A 66 -8.26 16.55 7.13
C SER A 66 -8.90 15.16 7.17
N LEU A 67 -10.00 15.00 7.91
CA LEU A 67 -10.78 13.76 7.91
C LEU A 67 -11.40 13.47 6.53
N LEU A 68 -11.91 14.50 5.85
CA LEU A 68 -12.45 14.37 4.50
C LEU A 68 -11.36 13.93 3.51
N VAL A 69 -10.17 14.53 3.57
CA VAL A 69 -9.03 14.10 2.75
C VAL A 69 -8.66 12.64 3.06
N LEU A 70 -8.59 12.25 4.33
CA LEU A 70 -8.28 10.87 4.71
C LEU A 70 -9.34 9.88 4.20
N ALA A 71 -10.62 10.26 4.22
CA ALA A 71 -11.71 9.46 3.65
C ALA A 71 -11.58 9.30 2.13
N VAL A 72 -11.26 10.37 1.40
CA VAL A 72 -11.01 10.29 -0.05
C VAL A 72 -9.79 9.40 -0.34
N MET A 73 -8.72 9.53 0.45
CA MET A 73 -7.54 8.67 0.34
C MET A 73 -7.88 7.20 0.62
N PHE A 74 -8.74 6.93 1.61
CA PHE A 74 -9.20 5.57 1.91
C PHE A 74 -9.96 4.96 0.72
N VAL A 75 -10.89 5.70 0.11
CA VAL A 75 -11.63 5.22 -1.08
C VAL A 75 -10.67 4.95 -2.25
N ALA A 76 -9.75 5.89 -2.52
CA ALA A 76 -8.75 5.72 -3.57
C ALA A 76 -7.83 4.51 -3.31
N ALA A 77 -7.44 4.30 -2.05
CA ALA A 77 -6.63 3.17 -1.62
C ALA A 77 -7.38 1.85 -1.79
N ALA A 78 -8.63 1.76 -1.31
CA ALA A 78 -9.47 0.57 -1.47
C ALA A 78 -9.69 0.22 -2.95
N PHE A 79 -10.00 1.21 -3.80
CA PHE A 79 -10.15 1.01 -5.24
C PHE A 79 -8.85 0.54 -5.90
N THR A 80 -7.72 1.11 -5.50
CA THR A 80 -6.40 0.73 -6.02
C THR A 80 -6.02 -0.68 -5.60
N ALA A 81 -6.26 -1.05 -4.33
CA ALA A 81 -6.05 -2.41 -3.84
C ALA A 81 -6.91 -3.42 -4.59
N ALA A 82 -8.20 -3.10 -4.78
CA ALA A 82 -9.14 -3.93 -5.52
C ALA A 82 -8.70 -4.15 -6.97
N ARG A 83 -8.25 -3.09 -7.65
CA ARG A 83 -7.74 -3.19 -9.02
C ARG A 83 -6.45 -4.00 -9.12
N ARG A 84 -5.55 -3.87 -8.15
CA ARG A 84 -4.25 -4.56 -8.13
C ARG A 84 -4.36 -6.06 -7.79
N SER A 85 -5.36 -6.47 -7.01
CA SER A 85 -5.57 -7.88 -6.62
C SER A 85 -6.05 -8.78 -7.75
N ARG A 86 -6.65 -8.19 -8.80
CA ARG A 86 -7.31 -8.90 -9.91
C ARG A 86 -8.48 -9.80 -9.47
N ALA A 87 -9.10 -9.55 -8.33
CA ALA A 87 -10.20 -10.35 -7.80
C ALA A 87 -11.60 -10.01 -8.38
N GLY A 88 -11.68 -9.26 -9.49
CA GLY A 88 -12.96 -8.85 -10.08
C GLY A 88 -13.84 -8.04 -9.12
N ARG A 89 -15.15 -8.30 -9.09
CA ARG A 89 -16.12 -7.60 -8.24
C ARG A 89 -15.98 -7.93 -6.76
N SER A 90 -15.49 -9.12 -6.41
CA SER A 90 -15.30 -9.53 -5.01
C SER A 90 -14.23 -8.69 -4.30
N ALA A 91 -13.39 -8.00 -5.06
CA ALA A 91 -12.31 -7.15 -4.57
C ALA A 91 -12.78 -5.98 -3.68
N VAL A 92 -14.07 -5.61 -3.72
CA VAL A 92 -14.66 -4.61 -2.81
C VAL A 92 -14.48 -4.99 -1.33
N TRP A 93 -14.44 -6.28 -1.02
CA TRP A 93 -14.23 -6.76 0.35
C TRP A 93 -12.82 -6.48 0.87
N LEU A 94 -11.84 -6.18 0.00
CA LEU A 94 -10.51 -5.74 0.44
C LEU A 94 -10.55 -4.38 1.16
N ALA A 95 -11.63 -3.60 0.97
CA ALA A 95 -11.84 -2.39 1.75
C ALA A 95 -11.97 -2.68 3.25
N SER A 96 -12.57 -3.82 3.65
CA SER A 96 -12.67 -4.18 5.06
C SER A 96 -11.31 -4.55 5.65
N ALA A 97 -10.48 -5.28 4.90
CA ALA A 97 -9.11 -5.59 5.32
C ALA A 97 -8.28 -4.30 5.53
N LEU A 98 -8.40 -3.34 4.61
CA LEU A 98 -7.78 -2.04 4.75
C LEU A 98 -8.32 -1.27 5.97
N ALA A 99 -9.64 -1.29 6.17
CA ALA A 99 -10.30 -0.65 7.31
C ALA A 99 -9.84 -1.23 8.64
N VAL A 100 -9.66 -2.55 8.75
CA VAL A 100 -9.16 -3.18 9.98
C VAL A 100 -7.73 -2.73 10.29
N GLY A 101 -6.83 -2.77 9.30
CA GLY A 101 -5.43 -2.37 9.50
C GLY A 101 -5.29 -0.90 9.88
N VAL A 102 -5.92 -0.01 9.12
CA VAL A 102 -5.83 1.45 9.34
C VAL A 102 -6.64 1.87 10.58
N GLY A 103 -7.83 1.29 10.74
CA GLY A 103 -8.76 1.58 11.83
C GLY A 103 -8.28 1.08 13.19
N LEU A 104 -7.30 0.18 13.25
CA LEU A 104 -6.62 -0.15 14.50
C LEU A 104 -5.51 0.86 14.81
N VAL A 105 -4.66 1.15 13.84
CA VAL A 105 -3.42 1.91 14.06
C VAL A 105 -3.66 3.41 14.23
N VAL A 106 -4.47 4.01 13.36
CA VAL A 106 -4.68 5.46 13.39
C VAL A 106 -5.33 5.89 14.72
N PRO A 107 -6.41 5.24 15.21
CA PRO A 107 -6.97 5.59 16.51
C PRO A 107 -6.01 5.36 17.68
N LEU A 108 -5.21 4.28 17.67
CA LEU A 108 -4.20 4.06 18.71
C LEU A 108 -3.16 5.19 18.75
N MET A 109 -2.69 5.63 17.58
CA MET A 109 -1.76 6.77 17.50
C MET A 109 -2.39 8.06 18.03
N LEU A 110 -3.67 8.31 17.71
CA LEU A 110 -4.38 9.51 18.17
C LEU A 110 -4.66 9.49 19.67
N VAL A 111 -5.14 8.36 20.21
CA VAL A 111 -5.46 8.20 21.64
C VAL A 111 -4.21 8.25 22.51
N SER A 112 -3.07 7.77 22.00
CA SER A 112 -1.80 7.81 22.73
C SER A 112 -1.31 9.23 23.07
N GLY A 113 -1.84 10.26 22.42
CA GLY A 113 -1.40 11.65 22.57
C GLY A 113 -0.01 11.94 21.99
N VAL A 114 0.66 10.93 21.40
CA VAL A 114 2.00 11.08 20.81
C VAL A 114 1.94 11.83 19.47
N VAL A 115 0.83 11.68 18.73
CA VAL A 115 0.59 12.42 17.49
C VAL A 115 -0.39 13.56 17.77
N PRO A 116 -0.02 14.83 17.50
CA PRO A 116 -0.92 15.95 17.70
C PRO A 116 -2.15 15.80 16.78
N LEU A 117 -3.34 16.11 17.32
CA LEU A 117 -4.63 16.08 16.62
C LEU A 117 -4.79 17.28 15.66
N GLU A 118 -3.76 17.53 14.86
CA GLU A 118 -3.70 18.60 13.88
C GLU A 118 -3.67 18.00 12.47
N GLY A 119 -4.36 18.65 11.54
CA GLY A 119 -4.43 18.20 10.15
C GLY A 119 -3.07 17.98 9.49
N VAL A 120 -2.09 18.81 9.89
CA VAL A 120 -0.71 18.81 9.36
C VAL A 120 0.04 17.53 9.70
N ALA A 121 -0.26 16.89 10.83
CA ALA A 121 0.30 15.60 11.20
C ALA A 121 -0.58 14.42 10.77
N LEU A 122 -1.90 14.58 10.87
CA LEU A 122 -2.85 13.49 10.64
C LEU A 122 -2.88 13.02 9.18
N VAL A 123 -2.89 13.96 8.22
CA VAL A 123 -2.99 13.61 6.79
C VAL A 123 -1.74 12.88 6.30
N PRO A 124 -0.49 13.35 6.57
CA PRO A 124 0.71 12.62 6.15
C PRO A 124 0.84 11.25 6.81
N ILE A 125 0.63 11.15 8.13
CA ILE A 125 0.76 9.86 8.86
C ILE A 125 -0.32 8.89 8.39
N GLY A 126 -1.58 9.34 8.34
CA GLY A 126 -2.69 8.53 7.83
C GLY A 126 -2.47 8.09 6.38
N GLY A 127 -1.93 8.97 5.55
CA GLY A 127 -1.56 8.67 4.17
C GLY A 127 -0.46 7.61 4.04
N ILE A 128 0.58 7.68 4.87
CA ILE A 128 1.66 6.69 4.92
C ILE A 128 1.09 5.33 5.35
N VAL A 129 0.26 5.29 6.39
CA VAL A 129 -0.37 4.06 6.88
C VAL A 129 -1.29 3.45 5.82
N LEU A 130 -2.16 4.27 5.21
CA LEU A 130 -3.07 3.84 4.14
C LEU A 130 -2.33 3.28 2.93
N GLY A 131 -1.30 3.97 2.44
CA GLY A 131 -0.57 3.55 1.25
C GLY A 131 0.18 2.22 1.44
N ASN A 132 0.76 2.02 2.61
CA ASN A 132 1.47 0.78 2.97
C ASN A 132 0.50 -0.38 3.21
N ALA A 133 -0.60 -0.15 3.92
CA ALA A 133 -1.64 -1.16 4.13
C ALA A 133 -2.30 -1.55 2.80
N MET A 134 -2.62 -0.59 1.93
CA MET A 134 -3.13 -0.82 0.57
C MET A 134 -2.21 -1.74 -0.24
N THR A 135 -0.91 -1.48 -0.21
CA THR A 135 0.08 -2.26 -0.96
C THR A 135 0.17 -3.69 -0.42
N ALA A 136 0.20 -3.86 0.90
CA ALA A 136 0.22 -5.17 1.55
C ALA A 136 -1.06 -5.97 1.26
N THR A 137 -2.25 -5.36 1.41
CA THR A 137 -3.55 -5.98 1.08
C THR A 137 -3.62 -6.43 -0.37
N ALA A 138 -3.24 -5.56 -1.32
CA ALA A 138 -3.27 -5.87 -2.74
C ALA A 138 -2.36 -7.07 -3.09
N LEU A 139 -1.16 -7.09 -2.50
CA LEU A 139 -0.17 -8.13 -2.74
C LEU A 139 -0.57 -9.46 -2.09
N ALA A 140 -1.08 -9.43 -0.85
CA ALA A 140 -1.59 -10.60 -0.15
C ALA A 140 -2.76 -11.22 -0.90
N ALA A 141 -3.73 -10.41 -1.33
CA ALA A 141 -4.86 -10.89 -2.11
C ALA A 141 -4.40 -11.50 -3.44
N LYS A 142 -3.52 -10.82 -4.17
CA LYS A 142 -3.01 -11.32 -5.45
C LYS A 142 -2.29 -12.67 -5.26
N ARG A 143 -1.34 -12.75 -4.33
CA ARG A 143 -0.55 -13.98 -4.08
C ARG A 143 -1.40 -15.12 -3.55
N GLY A 144 -2.34 -14.84 -2.64
CA GLY A 144 -3.27 -15.85 -2.15
C GLY A 144 -4.17 -16.41 -3.25
N LEU A 145 -4.67 -15.55 -4.16
CA LEU A 145 -5.47 -15.99 -5.30
C LEU A 145 -4.63 -16.77 -6.33
N ASP A 146 -3.41 -16.31 -6.63
CA ASP A 146 -2.48 -17.03 -7.51
C ASP A 146 -2.14 -18.42 -6.94
N ALA A 147 -1.92 -18.52 -5.62
CA ALA A 147 -1.62 -19.78 -4.95
C ALA A 147 -2.79 -20.78 -5.05
N ILE A 148 -4.03 -20.32 -4.84
CA ILE A 148 -5.23 -21.16 -5.00
C ILE A 148 -5.34 -21.68 -6.44
N GLU A 149 -5.11 -20.82 -7.43
CA GLU A 149 -5.21 -21.23 -8.85
C GLU A 149 -4.12 -22.23 -9.23
N GLN A 150 -2.89 -22.06 -8.73
CA GLN A 150 -1.76 -22.92 -9.07
C GLN A 150 -1.78 -24.26 -8.31
N ARG A 151 -2.28 -24.27 -7.06
CA ARG A 151 -2.23 -25.42 -6.15
C ARG A 151 -3.63 -25.92 -5.80
N TRP A 152 -4.58 -25.80 -6.72
CA TRP A 152 -5.97 -26.21 -6.49
C TRP A 152 -6.10 -27.70 -6.11
N GLY A 153 -5.26 -28.57 -6.68
CA GLY A 153 -5.23 -30.00 -6.33
C GLY A 153 -4.91 -30.26 -4.85
N GLU A 154 -4.12 -29.41 -4.19
CA GLU A 154 -3.85 -29.53 -2.75
C GLU A 154 -5.08 -29.15 -1.91
N VAL A 155 -5.86 -28.16 -2.38
CA VAL A 155 -7.13 -27.79 -1.75
C VAL A 155 -8.14 -28.94 -1.88
N GLU A 156 -8.22 -29.59 -3.05
CA GLU A 156 -9.10 -30.76 -3.27
C GLU A 156 -8.69 -31.97 -2.43
N ALA A 157 -7.39 -32.21 -2.27
CA ALA A 157 -6.88 -33.24 -1.39
C ALA A 157 -7.27 -32.98 0.07
N ALA A 158 -7.10 -31.75 0.56
CA ALA A 158 -7.52 -31.36 1.91
C ALA A 158 -9.04 -31.50 2.12
N LEU A 159 -9.85 -31.13 1.14
CA LEU A 159 -11.31 -31.33 1.17
C LEU A 159 -11.67 -32.82 1.23
N SER A 160 -10.95 -33.68 0.49
CA SER A 160 -11.15 -35.13 0.49
C SER A 160 -10.79 -35.77 1.84
N LEU A 161 -9.90 -35.14 2.61
CA LEU A 161 -9.59 -35.50 3.99
C LEU A 161 -10.63 -34.96 5.01
N GLY A 162 -11.67 -34.26 4.55
CA GLY A 162 -12.76 -33.75 5.38
C GLY A 162 -12.52 -32.37 5.99
N LEU A 163 -11.49 -31.63 5.56
CA LEU A 163 -11.28 -30.25 6.02
C LEU A 163 -12.39 -29.34 5.51
N SER A 164 -12.70 -28.29 6.29
CA SER A 164 -13.62 -27.24 5.84
C SER A 164 -13.04 -26.49 4.64
N THR A 165 -13.89 -25.89 3.80
CA THR A 165 -13.41 -25.10 2.64
C THR A 165 -12.45 -23.99 3.03
N ARG A 166 -12.69 -23.36 4.19
CA ARG A 166 -11.79 -22.34 4.73
C ARG A 166 -10.42 -22.94 5.03
N ASP A 167 -10.38 -24.03 5.78
CA ASP A 167 -9.12 -24.60 6.27
C ASP A 167 -8.33 -25.24 5.13
N ALA A 168 -9.00 -25.93 4.21
CA ALA A 168 -8.39 -26.47 2.99
C ALA A 168 -7.71 -25.37 2.14
N ARG A 169 -8.36 -24.21 2.00
CA ARG A 169 -7.76 -23.06 1.29
C ARG A 169 -6.67 -22.38 2.11
N MET A 170 -6.77 -22.39 3.44
CA MET A 170 -5.78 -21.77 4.34
C MET A 170 -4.39 -22.40 4.20
N GLU A 171 -4.33 -23.73 4.02
CA GLU A 171 -3.07 -24.47 3.81
C GLU A 171 -2.26 -23.96 2.62
N VAL A 172 -2.96 -23.49 1.58
CA VAL A 172 -2.32 -22.97 0.36
C VAL A 172 -2.08 -21.46 0.44
N VAL A 173 -3.05 -20.71 0.98
CA VAL A 173 -3.02 -19.24 0.97
C VAL A 173 -2.08 -18.66 2.03
N GLY A 174 -2.01 -19.28 3.21
CA GLY A 174 -1.40 -18.68 4.40
C GLY A 174 0.04 -18.24 4.18
N SER A 175 0.90 -19.14 3.69
CA SER A 175 2.31 -18.83 3.42
C SER A 175 2.50 -17.88 2.25
N ALA A 176 1.82 -18.13 1.12
CA ALA A 176 1.98 -17.32 -0.10
C ALA A 176 1.55 -15.85 0.10
N ALA A 177 0.46 -15.63 0.84
CA ALA A 177 -0.03 -14.29 1.10
C ALA A 177 0.76 -13.57 2.22
N ALA A 178 1.31 -14.30 3.19
CA ALA A 178 2.13 -13.73 4.26
C ALA A 178 3.40 -13.04 3.73
N ASP A 179 3.94 -13.50 2.59
CA ASP A 179 5.07 -12.85 1.93
C ASP A 179 4.81 -11.38 1.58
N ALA A 180 3.55 -10.94 1.55
CA ALA A 180 3.19 -9.54 1.31
C ALA A 180 3.70 -8.60 2.41
N LEU A 181 4.08 -9.14 3.58
CA LEU A 181 4.68 -8.40 4.70
C LEU A 181 6.19 -8.18 4.53
N LEU A 182 6.86 -8.96 3.68
CA LEU A 182 8.33 -8.90 3.53
C LEU A 182 8.83 -7.47 3.22
N PRO A 183 8.24 -6.70 2.28
CA PRO A 183 8.73 -5.35 2.01
C PRO A 183 8.66 -4.41 3.23
N GLY A 184 7.63 -4.54 4.06
CA GLY A 184 7.48 -3.73 5.29
C GLY A 184 8.45 -4.15 6.39
N LEU A 185 8.69 -5.45 6.52
CA LEU A 185 9.70 -6.00 7.44
C LEU A 185 11.11 -5.57 7.03
N ASP A 186 11.44 -5.66 5.75
CA ASP A 186 12.77 -5.31 5.24
C ASP A 186 13.02 -3.80 5.31
N GLN A 187 12.01 -2.97 5.02
CA GLN A 187 12.08 -1.53 5.28
C GLN A 187 12.39 -1.25 6.76
N THR A 188 11.72 -1.95 7.68
CA THR A 188 11.92 -1.72 9.12
C THR A 188 13.30 -2.18 9.58
N ARG A 189 13.81 -3.32 9.07
CA ARG A 189 15.15 -3.84 9.42
C ARG A 189 16.28 -2.97 8.90
N THR A 190 16.10 -2.33 7.74
CA THR A 190 17.17 -1.60 7.04
C THR A 190 17.12 -0.09 7.26
N VAL A 191 16.14 0.39 8.04
CA VAL A 191 16.01 1.82 8.35
C VAL A 191 17.26 2.32 9.09
N GLY A 192 17.76 3.48 8.67
CA GLY A 192 18.96 4.09 9.25
C GLY A 192 20.29 3.46 8.80
N LEU A 193 20.28 2.26 8.23
CA LEU A 193 21.46 1.62 7.65
C LEU A 193 21.57 1.89 6.14
N VAL A 194 20.50 1.63 5.39
CA VAL A 194 20.47 1.74 3.92
C VAL A 194 19.45 2.77 3.44
N THR A 195 18.40 3.01 4.23
CA THR A 195 17.33 3.93 3.86
C THR A 195 17.07 4.95 4.97
N LEU A 196 16.93 6.21 4.58
CA LEU A 196 16.41 7.28 5.44
C LEU A 196 14.98 7.61 4.99
N PRO A 197 13.96 7.27 5.78
CA PRO A 197 12.58 7.55 5.43
C PRO A 197 12.35 9.05 5.24
N GLY A 198 11.55 9.41 4.23
CA GLY A 198 11.23 10.81 3.96
C GLY A 198 10.55 11.52 5.14
N ALA A 199 9.73 10.79 5.93
CA ALA A 199 9.08 11.34 7.12
C ALA A 199 10.10 11.71 8.21
N PHE A 200 11.11 10.86 8.45
CA PHE A 200 12.22 11.16 9.35
C PHE A 200 12.95 12.45 8.92
N VAL A 201 13.33 12.54 7.64
CA VAL A 201 14.02 13.73 7.11
C VAL A 201 13.13 14.97 7.21
N GLY A 202 11.83 14.84 6.91
CA GLY A 202 10.86 15.92 7.01
C GLY A 202 10.74 16.48 8.44
N VAL A 203 10.60 15.60 9.44
CA VAL A 203 10.56 16.02 10.86
C VAL A 203 11.89 16.60 11.29
N LEU A 204 13.01 15.99 10.89
CA LEU A 204 14.36 16.48 11.21
C LEU A 204 14.57 17.91 10.69
N LEU A 205 14.18 18.19 9.44
CA LEU A 205 14.29 19.52 8.84
C LEU A 205 13.32 20.52 9.45
N ALA A 206 12.14 20.07 9.87
CA ALA A 206 11.12 20.94 10.47
C ALA A 206 11.43 21.31 11.93
N THR A 207 11.97 20.38 12.72
CA THR A 207 12.19 20.58 14.17
C THR A 207 13.66 20.78 14.55
N GLY A 208 14.60 20.41 13.68
CA GLY A 208 16.04 20.40 13.97
C GLY A 208 16.50 19.30 14.94
N SER A 209 15.59 18.45 15.42
CA SER A 209 15.88 17.42 16.43
C SER A 209 15.88 16.02 15.84
N ALA A 210 17.07 15.41 15.74
CA ALA A 210 17.24 14.02 15.30
C ALA A 210 16.58 13.01 16.25
N VAL A 211 16.58 13.29 17.55
CA VAL A 211 15.94 12.44 18.55
C VAL A 211 14.42 12.43 18.35
N GLN A 212 13.82 13.60 18.11
CA GLN A 212 12.38 13.69 17.87
C GLN A 212 11.99 13.04 16.54
N ALA A 213 12.76 13.29 15.48
CA ALA A 213 12.55 12.64 14.18
C ALA A 213 12.64 11.11 14.30
N GLY A 214 13.62 10.60 15.06
CA GLY A 214 13.79 9.18 15.32
C GLY A 214 12.59 8.58 16.07
N ALA A 215 12.11 9.25 17.12
CA ALA A 215 10.95 8.79 17.89
C ALA A 215 9.68 8.68 17.02
N VAL A 216 9.38 9.71 16.22
CA VAL A 216 8.23 9.69 15.30
C VAL A 216 8.40 8.60 14.26
N GLN A 217 9.61 8.41 13.72
CA GLN A 217 9.85 7.38 12.71
C GLN A 217 9.67 5.96 13.29
N ILE A 218 10.13 5.70 14.52
CA ILE A 218 9.91 4.41 15.19
C ILE A 218 8.42 4.16 15.39
N LEU A 219 7.68 5.16 15.87
CA LEU A 219 6.23 5.06 16.03
C LEU A 219 5.54 4.72 14.70
N VAL A 220 5.92 5.39 13.61
CA VAL A 220 5.36 5.13 12.27
C VAL A 220 5.70 3.72 11.82
N LEU A 221 6.95 3.26 11.93
CA LEU A 221 7.35 1.92 11.48
C LEU A 221 6.63 0.81 12.24
N VAL A 222 6.54 0.91 13.57
CA VAL A 222 5.82 -0.07 14.39
C VAL A 222 4.33 -0.05 14.05
N GLY A 223 3.75 1.15 13.86
CA GLY A 223 2.38 1.29 13.39
C GLY A 223 2.15 0.67 12.01
N LEU A 224 3.08 0.82 11.08
CA LEU A 224 3.02 0.20 9.75
C LEU A 224 3.03 -1.32 9.84
N LEU A 225 3.89 -1.90 10.67
CA LEU A 225 3.92 -3.35 10.89
C LEU A 225 2.58 -3.86 11.39
N LEU A 226 1.97 -3.19 12.37
CA LEU A 226 0.65 -3.57 12.88
C LEU A 226 -0.43 -3.44 11.80
N ALA A 227 -0.49 -2.29 11.12
CA ALA A 227 -1.50 -2.04 10.08
C ALA A 227 -1.41 -3.06 8.95
N GLN A 228 -0.20 -3.34 8.45
CA GLN A 228 0.03 -4.31 7.39
C GLN A 228 -0.29 -5.73 7.85
N THR A 229 0.14 -6.12 9.05
CA THR A 229 -0.13 -7.47 9.59
C THR A 229 -1.64 -7.72 9.72
N CYS A 230 -2.37 -6.78 10.32
CA CYS A 230 -3.83 -6.87 10.42
C CYS A 230 -4.49 -6.94 9.05
N ALA A 231 -4.10 -6.05 8.12
CA ALA A 231 -4.68 -6.01 6.79
C ALA A 231 -4.39 -7.30 5.99
N VAL A 232 -3.19 -7.85 6.08
CA VAL A 232 -2.81 -9.12 5.44
C VAL A 232 -3.54 -10.29 6.08
N ALA A 233 -3.61 -10.37 7.40
CA ALA A 233 -4.36 -11.43 8.09
C ALA A 233 -5.84 -11.44 7.72
N THR A 234 -6.49 -10.27 7.70
CA THR A 234 -7.90 -10.17 7.24
C THR A 234 -8.02 -10.54 5.76
N THR A 235 -7.06 -10.16 4.92
CA THR A 235 -7.07 -10.52 3.50
C THR A 235 -6.96 -12.04 3.29
N ILE A 236 -6.06 -12.70 4.02
CA ILE A 236 -5.89 -14.15 4.02
C ILE A 236 -7.22 -14.83 4.36
N GLU A 237 -7.88 -14.36 5.42
CA GLU A 237 -9.16 -14.91 5.86
C GLU A 237 -10.26 -14.73 4.81
N LEU A 238 -10.36 -13.54 4.18
CA LEU A 238 -11.33 -13.26 3.13
C LEU A 238 -11.11 -14.14 1.89
N VAL A 239 -9.86 -14.40 1.53
CA VAL A 239 -9.50 -15.27 0.41
C VAL A 239 -9.75 -16.73 0.76
N ALA A 240 -9.39 -17.18 1.97
CA ALA A 240 -9.61 -18.56 2.41
C ALA A 240 -11.11 -18.90 2.53
N ARG A 241 -11.94 -17.98 3.03
CA ARG A 241 -13.40 -18.15 3.05
C ARG A 241 -14.07 -18.08 1.68
N GLY A 242 -13.32 -17.68 0.64
CA GLY A 242 -13.87 -17.49 -0.70
C GLY A 242 -14.73 -16.24 -0.87
N VAL A 243 -14.70 -15.31 0.08
CA VAL A 243 -15.36 -14.00 -0.04
C VAL A 243 -14.66 -13.15 -1.09
N VAL A 244 -13.33 -13.20 -1.14
CA VAL A 244 -12.51 -12.65 -2.22
C VAL A 244 -12.07 -13.79 -3.13
N HIS A 245 -12.45 -13.71 -4.39
CA HIS A 245 -12.22 -14.74 -5.40
C HIS A 245 -12.13 -14.13 -6.80
N ARG A 246 -11.40 -14.79 -7.70
CA ARG A 246 -11.42 -14.43 -9.13
C ARG A 246 -12.75 -14.84 -9.75
N PRO A 247 -13.27 -14.09 -10.75
CA PRO A 247 -14.39 -14.56 -11.54
C PRO A 247 -14.01 -15.88 -12.19
N ARG A 248 -14.80 -16.94 -12.00
CA ARG A 248 -14.61 -18.17 -12.77
C ARG A 248 -14.82 -17.81 -14.23
N THR A 249 -13.77 -17.87 -15.04
CA THR A 249 -13.92 -17.87 -16.49
C THR A 249 -14.62 -19.18 -16.84
N SER A 250 -15.93 -19.09 -17.09
CA SER A 250 -16.72 -20.18 -17.64
C SER A 250 -16.15 -20.55 -19.01
N GLY A 251 -15.26 -21.54 -19.06
CA GLY A 251 -14.69 -22.03 -20.31
C GLY A 251 -13.41 -22.86 -20.12
N LEU A 252 -13.58 -24.17 -20.32
CA LEU A 252 -12.63 -25.15 -20.85
C LEU A 252 -11.79 -26.01 -19.87
N HIS A 253 -12.13 -27.30 -19.93
CA HIS A 253 -11.34 -28.52 -19.68
C HIS A 253 -11.27 -29.08 -18.25
N HIS A 254 -12.31 -29.83 -17.89
CA HIS A 254 -12.12 -31.12 -17.22
C HIS A 254 -12.07 -32.21 -18.32
N PRO A 255 -10.93 -32.87 -18.56
CA PRO A 255 -10.93 -34.26 -19.03
C PRO A 255 -11.36 -35.21 -17.90
#